data_AF-A0A519QDV0-F1
#
_entry.id   AF-A0A519QDV0-F1
#
_cell.length_a   1.000
_cell.length_b   1.000
_cell.length_c   1.000
_cell.angle_alpha   90.00
_cell.angle_beta   90.00
_cell.angle_gamma   90.00
#
_symmetry.space_group_name_H-M   'P 1'
#
loop_
_entity.id
_entity.type
_entity.pdbx_description
1 polymer ?
#
loop_
_entity_poly.entity_id
_entity_poly.type
_entity_poly.pdbx_seq_one_letter_code
_entity_poly.pdbx_strand_id
1 'polypeptide(L)'
;MSVILDSTAIAGLAAWSALVFWLGRLSAARGARDLSGPPPRLGVPARPVAATRFPADLPPDRLAEIRDELAQGNKINAIKLMRDATGLGLAEAKQAVESLEG
;
A
#
# COMPACT_ATOMS: atom_id res chain seq x y z
N MET A 1 -6.36 -47.51 -15.21
CA MET A 1 -6.54 -47.24 -13.76
C MET A 1 -6.86 -45.78 -13.61
N SER A 2 -8.10 -45.49 -13.23
CA SER A 2 -8.66 -44.15 -13.08
C SER A 2 -8.20 -43.55 -11.76
N VAL A 3 -7.47 -42.43 -11.79
CA VAL A 3 -7.23 -41.60 -10.60
C VAL A 3 -8.19 -40.44 -10.71
N ILE A 4 -9.20 -40.49 -9.85
CA ILE A 4 -10.25 -39.51 -9.63
C ILE A 4 -9.56 -38.23 -9.14
N LEU A 5 -9.77 -37.13 -9.85
CA LEU A 5 -9.31 -35.81 -9.48
C LEU A 5 -10.21 -35.32 -8.33
N ASP A 6 -9.69 -35.28 -7.11
CA ASP A 6 -10.45 -34.88 -5.92
C ASP A 6 -10.98 -33.44 -6.04
N SER A 7 -12.30 -33.33 -6.08
CA SER A 7 -13.07 -32.09 -6.32
C SER A 7 -13.07 -31.10 -5.13
N THR A 8 -12.18 -31.27 -4.15
CA THR A 8 -12.07 -30.48 -2.92
C THR A 8 -11.07 -29.31 -2.99
N ALA A 9 -10.31 -29.18 -4.08
CA ALA A 9 -9.44 -28.02 -4.30
C ALA A 9 -10.21 -26.75 -4.72
N ILE A 10 -11.45 -26.88 -5.19
CA ILE A 10 -12.22 -25.77 -5.78
C ILE A 10 -13.08 -25.05 -4.72
N ALA A 11 -13.49 -25.73 -3.65
CA ALA A 11 -14.32 -25.15 -2.59
C ALA A 11 -13.57 -24.17 -1.67
N GLY A 12 -12.24 -24.27 -1.55
CA GLY A 12 -11.44 -23.35 -0.72
C GLY A 12 -11.32 -21.94 -1.32
N LEU A 13 -11.41 -21.81 -2.65
CA LEU A 13 -11.17 -20.56 -3.37
C LEU A 13 -12.36 -19.59 -3.30
N ALA A 14 -13.60 -20.10 -3.21
CA ALA A 14 -14.79 -19.25 -3.14
C ALA A 14 -14.92 -18.52 -1.80
N ALA A 15 -14.55 -19.18 -0.68
CA ALA A 15 -14.53 -18.54 0.63
C ALA A 15 -13.42 -17.49 0.74
N TRP A 16 -12.26 -17.76 0.12
CA TRP A 16 -11.13 -16.85 0.09
C TRP A 16 -11.38 -15.61 -0.79
N SER A 17 -12.04 -15.78 -1.94
CA SER A 17 -12.38 -14.64 -2.81
C SER A 17 -13.42 -13.72 -2.15
N ALA A 18 -14.40 -14.29 -1.43
CA ALA A 18 -15.35 -13.51 -0.64
C ALA A 18 -14.68 -12.74 0.50
N LEU A 19 -13.67 -13.34 1.16
CA LEU A 19 -12.90 -12.69 2.24
C LEU A 19 -12.04 -11.54 1.71
N VAL A 20 -11.36 -11.72 0.57
CA VAL A 20 -10.59 -10.66 -0.10
C VAL A 20 -11.51 -9.55 -0.62
N PHE A 21 -12.66 -9.90 -1.17
CA PHE A 21 -13.67 -8.93 -1.61
C PHE A 21 -14.26 -8.13 -0.43
N TRP A 22 -14.53 -8.78 0.71
CA TRP A 22 -15.01 -8.12 1.92
C TRP A 22 -13.94 -7.24 2.58
N LEU A 23 -12.66 -7.67 2.57
CA LEU A 23 -11.53 -6.88 3.06
C LEU A 23 -11.25 -5.67 2.16
N GLY A 24 -11.44 -5.79 0.83
CA GLY A 24 -11.37 -4.68 -0.12
C GLY A 24 -12.55 -3.69 0.01
N ARG A 25 -13.73 -4.18 0.42
CA ARG A 25 -14.93 -3.35 0.58
C ARG A 25 -14.85 -2.38 1.78
N LEU A 26 -13.96 -2.60 2.74
CA LEU A 26 -13.78 -1.68 3.88
C LEU A 26 -13.00 -0.39 3.55
N SER A 27 -12.43 -0.26 2.34
CA SER A 27 -11.65 0.93 1.96
C SER A 27 -12.46 2.02 1.23
N ALA A 28 -13.77 1.83 1.05
CA ALA A 28 -14.64 2.72 0.28
C ALA A 28 -15.42 3.75 1.14
N ALA A 29 -14.92 4.09 2.33
CA ALA A 29 -15.49 5.13 3.17
C ALA A 29 -14.40 6.10 3.66
N ARG A 30 -13.83 6.89 2.74
CA ARG A 30 -13.16 8.15 3.09
C ARG A 30 -13.60 9.24 2.13
N GLY A 31 -14.30 10.22 2.68
CA GLY A 31 -14.53 11.51 2.06
C GLY A 31 -15.88 11.62 1.37
N ALA A 32 -16.94 11.77 2.16
CA ALA A 32 -17.96 12.73 1.79
C ALA A 32 -17.23 14.04 1.49
N ARG A 33 -17.12 14.37 0.20
CA ARG A 33 -16.58 15.65 -0.23
C ARG A 33 -17.71 16.65 -0.01
N ASP A 34 -17.66 17.32 1.13
CA ASP A 34 -18.53 18.41 1.47
C ASP A 34 -18.35 19.52 0.41
N LEU A 35 -19.24 19.59 -0.59
CA LEU A 35 -19.31 20.70 -1.56
C LEU A 35 -20.01 21.94 -0.98
N SER A 36 -20.10 22.02 0.36
CA SER A 36 -20.77 23.08 1.11
C SER A 36 -19.96 23.52 2.33
N GLY A 37 -18.63 23.52 2.22
CA GLY A 37 -17.75 24.20 3.18
C GLY A 37 -17.58 25.69 2.84
N PRO A 38 -17.48 26.61 3.82
CA PRO A 38 -17.07 27.99 3.55
C PRO A 38 -15.65 28.02 2.95
N PRO A 39 -15.31 28.99 2.07
CA PRO A 39 -14.03 29.01 1.37
C PRO A 39 -12.85 29.06 2.36
N PRO A 40 -11.74 28.35 2.06
CA PRO A 40 -10.59 28.32 2.95
C PRO A 40 -9.97 29.72 3.05
N ARG A 41 -9.79 30.22 4.28
CA ARG A 41 -9.06 31.46 4.52
C ARG A 41 -7.58 31.23 4.18
N LEU A 42 -7.09 31.86 3.11
CA LEU A 42 -5.68 31.89 2.73
C LEU A 42 -4.88 32.60 3.83
N GLY A 43 -4.21 31.84 4.68
CA GLY A 43 -3.42 32.39 5.77
C GLY A 43 -2.78 31.32 6.63
N VAL A 44 -1.94 30.47 6.03
CA VAL A 44 -0.96 29.70 6.79
C VAL A 44 0.41 29.96 6.17
N PRO A 45 1.34 30.65 6.86
CA PRO A 45 2.73 30.67 6.39
C PRO A 45 3.22 29.23 6.31
N ALA A 46 3.88 28.89 5.20
CA ALA A 46 4.35 27.54 4.90
C ALA A 46 5.03 26.93 6.13
N ARG A 47 4.35 25.98 6.78
CA ARG A 47 5.03 25.08 7.71
C ARG A 47 6.20 24.49 6.92
N PRO A 48 7.44 24.51 7.46
CA PRO A 48 8.51 23.74 6.84
C PRO A 48 8.01 22.30 6.84
N VAL A 49 7.68 21.78 5.65
CA VAL A 49 7.37 20.39 5.43
C VAL A 49 8.65 19.68 5.82
N ALA A 50 8.68 19.10 7.03
CA ALA A 50 9.85 18.43 7.55
C ALA A 50 10.36 17.48 6.46
N ALA A 51 11.61 17.71 6.08
CA ALA A 51 12.28 17.15 4.92
C ALA A 51 11.80 15.74 4.57
N THR A 52 11.35 15.58 3.34
CA THR A 52 11.10 14.30 2.68
C THR A 52 12.24 13.34 3.01
N ARG A 53 12.01 12.36 3.89
CA ARG A 53 13.03 11.36 4.22
C ARG A 53 13.11 10.39 3.07
N PHE A 54 14.22 10.42 2.35
CA PHE A 54 14.47 9.54 1.22
C PHE A 54 14.72 8.11 1.70
N PRO A 55 14.65 7.10 0.81
CA PRO A 55 14.97 5.71 1.16
C PRO A 55 16.34 5.56 1.83
N ALA A 56 17.30 6.42 1.49
CA ALA A 56 18.65 6.46 2.08
C ALA A 56 18.68 6.83 3.57
N ASP A 57 17.64 7.50 4.08
CA ASP A 57 17.49 7.86 5.50
C ASP A 57 16.73 6.80 6.31
N LEU A 58 16.29 5.71 5.67
CA LEU A 58 15.58 4.64 6.36
C LEU A 58 16.55 3.80 7.20
N PRO A 59 16.12 3.35 8.39
CA PRO A 59 16.89 2.37 9.15
C PRO A 59 17.07 1.10 8.31
N PRO A 60 18.25 0.46 8.38
CA PRO A 60 18.60 -0.66 7.51
C PRO A 60 17.63 -1.84 7.62
N ASP A 61 17.06 -2.07 8.81
CA ASP A 61 16.07 -3.13 9.05
C ASP A 61 14.79 -2.91 8.22
N ARG A 62 14.32 -1.66 8.10
CA ARG A 62 13.14 -1.33 7.29
C ARG A 62 13.40 -1.48 5.80
N LEU A 63 14.60 -1.15 5.34
CA LEU A 63 15.00 -1.38 3.96
C LEU A 63 15.08 -2.87 3.64
N ALA A 64 15.55 -3.70 4.58
CA ALA A 64 15.55 -5.15 4.42
C ALA A 64 14.13 -5.71 4.30
N GLU A 65 13.21 -5.31 5.19
CA GLU A 65 11.79 -5.69 5.10
C GLU A 65 11.17 -5.33 3.74
N ILE A 66 11.41 -4.11 3.25
CA ILE A 66 10.91 -3.66 1.94
C ILE A 66 11.45 -4.52 0.80
N ARG A 67 12.74 -4.89 0.86
CA ARG A 67 13.39 -5.74 -0.16
C ARG A 67 12.89 -7.18 -0.11
N ASP A 68 12.64 -7.73 1.08
CA ASP A 68 12.09 -9.06 1.24
C ASP A 68 10.67 -9.15 0.66
N GLU A 69 9.85 -8.11 0.88
CA GLU A 69 8.53 -8.01 0.26
C GLU A 69 8.61 -7.89 -1.27
N LEU A 70 9.60 -7.16 -1.79
CA LEU A 70 9.84 -7.10 -3.24
C LEU A 70 10.28 -8.44 -3.81
N ALA A 71 11.18 -9.15 -3.14
CA ALA A 71 11.66 -10.47 -3.54
C ALA A 71 10.53 -11.52 -3.53
N GLN A 72 9.54 -11.35 -2.65
CA GLN A 72 8.33 -12.17 -2.60
C GLN A 72 7.27 -11.78 -3.65
N GLY A 73 7.50 -10.71 -4.42
CA GLY A 73 6.55 -10.17 -5.41
C GLY A 73 5.42 -9.33 -4.80
N ASN A 74 5.48 -9.02 -3.50
CA ASN A 74 4.46 -8.27 -2.76
C ASN A 74 4.66 -6.75 -2.91
N LYS A 75 4.71 -6.24 -4.14
CA LYS A 75 5.02 -4.84 -4.46
C LYS A 75 4.10 -3.83 -3.77
N ILE A 76 2.82 -4.17 -3.58
CA ILE A 76 1.87 -3.31 -2.86
C ILE A 76 2.27 -3.15 -1.39
N ASN A 77 2.77 -4.22 -0.75
CA ASN A 77 3.18 -4.17 0.64
C ASN A 77 4.48 -3.36 0.80
N ALA A 78 5.44 -3.57 -0.10
CA ALA A 78 6.65 -2.75 -0.18
C ALA A 78 6.33 -1.24 -0.32
N ILE A 79 5.35 -0.87 -1.16
CA ILE A 79 4.91 0.53 -1.30
C ILE A 79 4.27 1.05 -0.01
N LYS A 80 3.47 0.24 0.69
CA LYS A 80 2.90 0.63 1.99
C LYS A 80 4.00 0.89 3.01
N LEU A 81 4.92 -0.06 3.19
CA LEU A 81 6.06 0.08 4.10
C LEU A 81 6.92 1.31 3.77
N MET A 82 7.18 1.56 2.49
CA MET A 82 7.90 2.75 2.03
C MET A 82 7.16 4.03 2.45
N ARG A 83 5.84 4.12 2.27
CA ARG A 83 5.03 5.30 2.66
C ARG A 83 4.99 5.51 4.16
N ASP A 84 4.81 4.44 4.95
CA ASP A 84 4.79 4.53 6.41
C ASP A 84 6.14 4.99 6.96
N ALA A 85 7.25 4.54 6.35
CA ALA A 85 8.58 4.87 6.83
C ALA A 85 9.07 6.26 6.39
N THR A 86 8.65 6.76 5.22
CA THR A 86 9.12 8.02 4.63
C THR A 86 8.10 9.17 4.68
N GLY A 87 6.82 8.85 4.85
CA GLY A 87 5.72 9.80 4.70
C GLY A 87 5.42 10.18 3.25
N LEU A 88 6.02 9.50 2.26
CA LEU A 88 5.83 9.80 0.85
C LEU A 88 4.37 9.63 0.39
N GLY A 89 4.02 10.42 -0.62
CA GLY A 89 2.80 10.21 -1.39
C GLY A 89 2.82 8.86 -2.12
N LEU A 90 1.66 8.43 -2.60
CA LEU A 90 1.52 7.12 -3.24
C LEU A 90 2.35 6.99 -4.52
N ALA A 91 2.43 8.07 -5.30
CA ALA A 91 3.16 8.08 -6.57
C ALA A 91 4.67 8.01 -6.32
N GLU A 92 5.17 8.79 -5.38
CA GLU A 92 6.58 8.86 -5.01
C GLU A 92 7.06 7.56 -4.38
N ALA A 93 6.26 6.96 -3.50
CA ALA A 93 6.60 5.67 -2.91
C ALA A 93 6.60 4.54 -3.93
N LYS A 94 5.67 4.56 -4.90
CA LYS A 94 5.68 3.61 -6.02
C LYS A 94 6.98 3.73 -6.82
N GLN A 95 7.36 4.94 -7.19
CA GLN A 95 8.57 5.20 -7.96
C GLN A 95 9.84 4.78 -7.20
N ALA A 96 9.90 5.05 -5.90
CA ALA A 96 11.02 4.65 -5.05
C ALA A 96 11.16 3.13 -4.97
N VAL A 97 10.03 2.41 -4.82
CA VAL A 97 10.01 0.94 -4.80
C VAL A 97 10.39 0.36 -6.16
N GLU A 98 9.90 0.94 -7.27
CA GLU A 98 10.29 0.53 -8.62
C GLU A 98 11.79 0.71 -8.89
N SER A 99 12.39 1.73 -8.31
CA SER A 99 13.83 1.98 -8.39
C SER A 99 14.66 1.01 -7.54
N LEU A 100 14.05 0.29 -6.59
CA LEU A 100 14.69 -0.74 -5.77
C LEU A 100 14.58 -2.15 -6.38
N GLU A 101 13.58 -2.36 -7.25
CA GLU A 101 13.35 -3.62 -7.97
C GLU A 101 14.25 -3.76 -9.21
N GLY A 102 14.67 -2.62 -9.78
CA GLY A 102 15.48 -2.52 -11.00
C GLY A 102 16.99 -2.60 -10.79
#